data_AF-A0A1G3I7G5-F1
#
_entry.id   AF-A0A1G3I7G5-F1
#
_cell.length_a   1.000
_cell.length_b   1.000
_cell.length_c   1.000
_cell.angle_alpha   90.00
_cell.angle_beta   90.00
_cell.angle_gamma   90.00
#
_symmetry.space_group_name_H-M   'P 1'
#
loop_
_entity.id
_entity.type
_entity.pdbx_description
1 polymer ?
#
loop_
_entity_poly.entity_id
_entity_poly.type
_entity_poly.pdbx_seq_one_letter_code
_entity_poly.pdbx_strand_id
1 'polypeptide(L)' 'MATMNVSLPDPMREWVETQVKGGVYANASDYIRDLIRHDQRRRQELQAAIAEGLNSGRSGRKAEDVMKAAKTRLRNG' A
#
# COMPACT_ATOMS: atom_id res chain seq x y z
N MET A 1 -4.37 21.52 -15.85
CA MET A 1 -3.80 20.18 -15.59
C MET A 1 -2.67 19.96 -16.57
N ALA A 2 -1.56 19.35 -16.13
CA ALA A 2 -0.55 18.85 -17.06
C ALA A 2 -1.06 17.54 -17.69
N THR A 3 -0.92 17.40 -19.01
CA THR A 3 -1.31 16.19 -19.73
C THR A 3 -0.09 15.28 -19.84
N MET A 4 -0.27 13.99 -19.53
CA MET A 4 0.75 12.96 -19.67
C MET A 4 0.17 11.81 -20.50
N ASN A 5 0.80 11.51 -21.63
CA ASN A 5 0.41 10.40 -22.48
C ASN A 5 1.14 9.14 -22.03
N VAL A 6 0.41 8.05 -21.85
CA VAL A 6 0.95 6.75 -21.43
C VAL A 6 0.42 5.69 -22.38
N SER A 7 1.33 4.94 -23.01
CA SER A 7 0.99 3.77 -23.81
C SER A 7 0.94 2.54 -22.92
N LEU A 8 -0.15 1.78 -23.02
CA LEU A 8 -0.37 0.56 -22.28
C LEU A 8 -0.51 -0.61 -23.26
N PRO A 9 0.03 -1.81 -22.94
CA PRO A 9 -0.30 -3.03 -23.65
C PRO A 9 -1.81 -3.32 -23.58
N ASP A 10 -2.34 -4.02 -24.59
CA ASP A 10 -3.77 -4.32 -24.69
C ASP A 10 -4.39 -4.92 -23.41
N PRO A 11 -3.77 -5.91 -22.74
CA PRO A 11 -4.34 -6.46 -21.52
C PRO A 11 -4.48 -5.44 -20.39
N MET A 12 -3.55 -4.48 -20.30
CA MET A 12 -3.61 -3.42 -19.29
C MET A 12 -4.67 -2.37 -19.65
N ARG A 13 -4.82 -2.04 -20.93
CA ARG A 13 -5.88 -1.15 -21.41
C ARG A 13 -7.26 -1.74 -21.11
N GLU A 14 -7.47 -3.00 -21.44
CA GLU A 14 -8.73 -3.71 -21.15
C GLU A 14 -9.04 -3.72 -19.66
N TRP A 15 -8.03 -3.98 -18.82
CA TRP A 15 -8.19 -3.88 -17.37
C TRP A 15 -8.65 -2.49 -16.94
N VAL A 16 -8.00 -1.42 -17.39
CA VAL A 16 -8.40 -0.04 -17.06
C VAL A 16 -9.84 0.23 -17.51
N GLU A 17 -10.22 -0.19 -18.71
CA GLU A 17 -11.58 -0.04 -19.23
C GLU A 17 -12.62 -0.76 -18.36
N THR A 18 -12.31 -1.94 -17.81
CA THR A 18 -13.22 -2.65 -16.89
C THR A 18 -13.47 -1.87 -15.60
N GLN A 19 -12.43 -1.20 -15.07
CA GLN A 19 -12.55 -0.39 -13.86
C GLN A 19 -13.43 0.85 -14.09
N VAL A 20 -13.32 1.46 -15.28
CA VAL A 20 -14.18 2.58 -15.68
C VAL A 20 -15.63 2.12 -15.90
N LYS A 21 -15.84 1.01 -16.60
CA LYS A 21 -17.19 0.44 -16.82
C LYS A 21 -17.90 0.04 -15.52
N GLY A 22 -17.14 -0.29 -14.48
CA GLY A 22 -17.67 -0.53 -13.14
C GLY A 22 -18.25 0.71 -12.44
N GLY A 23 -18.11 1.91 -13.04
CA GLY A 23 -18.72 3.15 -12.54
C GLY A 23 -17.98 3.81 -11.39
N VAL A 24 -16.92 3.19 -10.87
CA VAL A 24 -16.08 3.75 -9.79
C VAL A 24 -15.22 4.90 -10.29
N TYR A 25 -14.82 4.87 -11.56
CA TYR A 25 -13.98 5.89 -12.19
C TYR A 25 -14.67 6.45 -13.43
N ALA A 26 -14.62 7.77 -13.63
CA ALA A 26 -15.25 8.41 -14.79
C ALA A 26 -14.46 8.21 -16.09
N ASN A 27 -13.14 8.00 -16.01
CA ASN A 27 -12.27 7.75 -17.16
C ASN A 27 -10.94 7.09 -16.73
N ALA A 28 -10.12 6.71 -17.71
CA ALA A 28 -8.82 6.09 -17.49
C ALA A 28 -7.84 6.98 -16.71
N SER A 29 -7.83 8.30 -16.95
CA SER A 29 -6.95 9.23 -16.23
C SER A 29 -7.30 9.33 -14.75
N ASP A 30 -8.57 9.21 -14.39
CA ASP A 30 -9.01 9.18 -13.00
C ASP A 30 -8.55 7.91 -12.28
N TYR A 31 -8.69 6.76 -12.93
CA TYR A 31 -8.16 5.50 -12.42
C TYR A 31 -6.65 5.55 -12.21
N ILE A 32 -5.89 6.02 -13.21
CA ILE A 32 -4.44 6.14 -13.12
C ILE A 32 -4.03 7.10 -11.99
N ARG A 33 -4.74 8.22 -11.82
CA ARG A 33 -4.45 9.19 -10.75
C ARG A 33 -4.66 8.57 -9.37
N ASP A 34 -5.69 7.74 -9.21
CA ASP A 34 -5.91 7.05 -7.94
C ASP A 34 -4.82 6.00 -7.67
N LEU A 35 -4.41 5.23 -8.68
CA LEU A 35 -3.28 4.31 -8.57
C LEU A 35 -1.99 5.01 -8.11
N ILE A 36 -1.70 6.18 -8.67
CA ILE A 36 -0.53 6.99 -8.27
C ILE A 36 -0.66 7.42 -6.80
N ARG A 37 -1.83 7.89 -6.37
CA ARG A 37 -2.06 8.28 -4.97
C ARG A 37 -1.92 7.08 -4.02
N HIS A 38 -2.41 5.92 -4.43
CA HIS A 38 -2.29 4.70 -3.64
C HIS A 38 -0.83 4.25 -3.52
N ASP A 39 -0.04 4.32 -4.60
CA ASP A 39 1.41 4.06 -4.53
C ASP A 39 2.12 5.05 -3.60
N GLN A 40 1.79 6.35 -3.70
CA GLN A 40 2.34 7.38 -2.80
C GLN A 40 2.00 7.09 -1.33
N ARG A 41 0.73 6.80 -1.02
CA ARG A 41 0.28 6.48 0.34
C ARG A 41 1.01 5.26 0.89
N ARG A 42 1.07 4.17 0.14
CA ARG A 42 1.76 2.95 0.56
C ARG A 42 3.24 3.21 0.88
N ARG A 43 3.92 4.03 0.07
CA ARG A 43 5.31 4.42 0.33
C ARG A 43 5.45 5.26 1.58
N GLN A 44 4.54 6.22 1.78
CA GLN A 44 4.54 7.08 2.97
C GLN A 44 4.27 6.28 4.25
N GLU A 45 3.29 5.38 4.23
CA GLU A 45 2.97 4.48 5.35
C GLU A 45 4.17 3.61 5.72
N LEU A 46 4.84 3.02 4.73
CA LEU A 46 6.06 2.24 4.96
C LEU A 46 7.18 3.09 5.58
N GLN A 47 7.40 4.29 5.05
CA GLN A 47 8.41 5.21 5.59
C GLN A 47 8.09 5.62 7.04
N ALA A 48 6.82 5.90 7.34
CA ALA A 48 6.37 6.23 8.68
C ALA A 48 6.58 5.07 9.66
N ALA A 49 6.21 3.84 9.27
CA ALA A 49 6.42 2.65 10.10
C ALA A 49 7.91 2.36 10.36
N ILE A 50 8.77 2.57 9.35
CA ILE A 50 10.23 2.47 9.51
C ILE A 50 10.73 3.53 10.49
N ALA A 51 10.31 4.79 10.32
CA ALA A 51 10.71 5.88 11.21
C ALA A 51 10.26 5.64 12.66
N GLU A 52 9.04 5.16 12.87
CA GLU A 52 8.53 4.74 14.18
C GLU A 52 9.41 3.65 14.79
N GLY A 53 9.73 2.60 14.03
CA GLY A 53 10.62 1.53 14.48
C GLY A 53 12.01 2.03 14.87
N LEU A 54 12.62 2.91 14.06
CA LEU A 54 13.93 3.49 14.36
C LEU A 54 13.89 4.38 15.61
N ASN A 55 12.86 5.19 15.76
CA ASN A 55 12.67 6.08 16.92
C ASN A 55 12.31 5.32 18.21
N SER A 56 11.75 4.11 18.10
CA SER A 56 11.47 3.24 19.25
C SER A 56 12.73 2.65 19.91
N GLY A 57 13.89 2.80 19.25
CA GLY A 57 15.17 2.30 19.74
C GLY A 57 15.34 0.79 19.55
N ARG A 58 16.53 0.28 19.89
CA ARG A 58 16.83 -1.15 19.78
C ARG A 58 16.17 -1.94 20.92
N SER A 59 15.35 -2.91 20.56
CA SER A 59 14.83 -3.88 21.51
C SER A 59 15.96 -4.78 22.03
N GLY A 60 16.06 -4.93 23.36
CA GLY A 60 16.94 -5.91 24.00
C GLY A 60 16.37 -7.34 24.03
N ARG A 61 15.14 -7.55 23.52
CA ARG A 61 14.46 -8.86 23.56
C ARG A 61 14.97 -9.77 22.46
N LYS A 62 15.17 -11.06 22.77
CA LYS A 62 15.45 -12.07 21.76
C LYS A 62 14.18 -12.45 21.01
N ALA A 63 14.33 -12.97 19.79
CA ALA A 63 13.20 -13.41 18.97
C ALA A 63 12.30 -14.43 19.69
N GLU A 64 12.90 -15.32 20.48
CA GLU A 64 12.18 -16.33 21.29
C GLU A 64 11.26 -15.69 22.33
N ASP A 65 11.74 -14.63 23.01
CA ASP A 65 10.96 -13.91 24.02
C ASP A 65 9.79 -13.15 23.41
N VAL A 66 9.97 -12.64 22.19
CA VAL A 66 8.91 -11.97 21.41
C VAL A 66 7.84 -12.98 21.02
N MET A 67 8.25 -14.13 20.47
CA MET A 67 7.34 -15.20 20.04
C MET A 67 6.56 -15.78 21.22
N LYS A 68 7.22 -16.02 22.37
CA LYS A 68 6.56 -16.52 23.58
C LYS A 68 5.50 -15.55 24.07
N ALA A 69 5.82 -14.25 24.13
CA ALA A 69 4.86 -13.22 24.54
C ALA A 69 3.67 -13.11 23.58
N ALA A 70 3.89 -13.22 22.26
CA ALA A 70 2.83 -13.21 21.27
C ALA A 70 1.85 -14.39 21.45
N LYS A 71 2.38 -15.60 21.65
CA LYS A 71 1.56 -16.81 21.93
C LYS A 71 0.77 -16.70 23.23
N THR A 72 1.36 -16.12 24.28
CA THR A 72 0.65 -15.89 25.55
C THR A 72 -0.50 -14.90 25.39
N ARG A 73 -0.31 -13.82 24.61
CA ARG A 73 -1.40 -12.85 24.33
C ARG A 73 -2.56 -13.49 23.59
N LEU A 74 -2.28 -14.30 22.55
CA LEU A 74 -3.32 -14.99 21.77
C LEU A 74 -4.12 -16.04 22.56
N ARG A 75 -3.55 -16.58 23.64
CA ARG A 75 -4.23 -17.57 24.48
C ARG A 75 -5.09 -16.93 25.58
N ASN A 76 -4.82 -15.67 25.90
CA ASN A 76 -5.43 -14.95 27.03
C ASN A 76 -6.43 -13.87 26.58
N GLY A 77 -6.64 -13.68 25.27
CA GLY A 77 -7.66 -12.82 24.68
C GLY A 77 -8.69 -13.64 23.93
#